data_AF-A0A353R5N2-F1
#
_entry.id   AF-A0A353R5N2-F1
#
_cell.length_a   1.000
_cell.length_b   1.000
_cell.length_c   1.000
_cell.angle_alpha   90.00
_cell.angle_beta   90.00
_cell.angle_gamma   90.00
#
_symmetry.space_group_name_H-M   'P 1'
#
loop_
_entity.id
_entity.type
_entity.pdbx_description
1 polymer ?
#
loop_
_entity_poly.entity_id
_entity_poly.type
_entity_poly.pdbx_seq_one_letter_code
_entity_poly.pdbx_strand_id
1 'polypeptide(L)' 'MSSIEERVKKIIVEQLGVKEEEVSAEAHFVDDLGA' A
#
# COMPACT_ATOMS: atom_id res chain seq x y z
N MET A 1 -16.84 -5.98 8.82
CA MET A 1 -15.67 -6.78 8.39
C MET A 1 -14.76 -5.84 7.64
N SER A 2 -13.47 -5.73 8.00
CA SER A 2 -12.54 -4.91 7.22
C SER A 2 -12.37 -5.50 5.83
N SER A 3 -12.40 -4.64 4.81
CA SER A 3 -12.25 -5.08 3.42
C SER A 3 -10.84 -5.65 3.19
N ILE A 4 -10.70 -6.50 2.17
CA ILE A 4 -9.38 -6.98 1.76
C ILE A 4 -8.48 -5.79 1.39
N GLU A 5 -9.05 -4.79 0.74
CA GLU A 5 -8.37 -3.54 0.36
C GLU A 5 -7.77 -2.81 1.58
N GLU A 6 -8.54 -2.63 2.66
CA GLU A 6 -8.03 -2.01 3.90
C GLU A 6 -6.86 -2.78 4.51
N ARG A 7 -6.92 -4.12 4.47
CA ARG A 7 -5.87 -4.99 5.00
C ARG A 7 -4.61 -4.90 4.15
N VAL A 8 -4.75 -4.96 2.83
CA VAL A 8 -3.64 -4.83 1.89
C VAL A 8 -2.99 -3.46 2.04
N LYS A 9 -3.79 -2.38 2.10
CA LYS A 9 -3.27 -1.01 2.24
C LYS A 9 -2.43 -0.83 3.51
N LYS A 10 -2.89 -1.36 4.64
CA LYS A 10 -2.14 -1.34 5.91
C LYS A 10 -0.81 -2.10 5.81
N ILE A 11 -0.81 -3.28 5.19
CA ILE A 11 0.41 -4.08 5.02
C ILE A 11 1.43 -3.32 4.17
N ILE A 12 1.00 -2.67 3.09
CA ILE A 12 1.89 -1.93 2.19
C ILE A 12 2.57 -0.77 2.93
N VAL A 13 1.79 0.02 3.67
CA VAL A 13 2.28 1.15 4.47
C VAL A 13 3.26 0.70 5.54
N GLU A 14 2.95 -0.39 6.24
CA GLU A 14 3.81 -0.91 7.31
C GLU A 14 5.09 -1.55 6.79
N GLN A 15 5.01 -2.32 5.70
CA GLN A 15 6.16 -3.06 5.17
C GLN A 15 7.10 -2.19 4.34
N LEU A 16 6.56 -1.25 3.55
CA LEU A 16 7.37 -0.36 2.71
C LEU A 16 7.69 0.97 3.41
N GLY A 17 7.07 1.26 4.55
CA GLY A 17 7.27 2.54 5.25
C GLY A 17 6.77 3.76 4.48
N VAL A 18 5.94 3.55 3.45
CA VAL A 18 5.31 4.58 2.63
C VAL A 18 4.04 5.10 3.32
N LYS A 19 3.53 6.24 2.89
CA LYS A 19 2.31 6.80 3.48
C LYS A 19 1.06 6.22 2.85
N GLU A 20 -0.06 6.18 3.60
CA GLU A 20 -1.36 5.72 3.07
C GLU A 20 -1.83 6.48 1.83
N GLU A 21 -1.41 7.74 1.70
CA GLU A 21 -1.67 8.63 0.57
C GLU A 21 -0.87 8.28 -0.70
N GLU A 22 0.25 7.57 -0.55
CA GLU A 22 1.07 7.08 -1.67
C GLU A 22 0.56 5.72 -2.18
N VAL A 23 -0.20 4.99 -1.36
CA VAL A 23 -0.79 3.70 -1.74
C VAL A 23 -2.11 3.92 -2.46
N SER A 24 -2.07 3.85 -3.79
CA SER A 24 -3.25 3.82 -4.65
C SER A 24 -3.41 2.43 -5.29
N ALA A 25 -4.62 2.10 -5.77
CA ALA A 25 -4.88 0.84 -6.47
C ALA A 25 -4.15 0.75 -7.83
N GLU A 26 -3.68 1.88 -8.33
CA GLU A 26 -2.97 2.01 -9.61
C GLU A 26 -1.44 2.07 -9.43
N ALA A 27 -0.96 2.20 -8.19
CA ALA A 27 0.46 2.29 -7.88
C ALA A 27 1.19 0.97 -8.16
N HIS A 28 2.36 1.07 -8.77
CA HIS A 28 3.25 -0.03 -9.01
C HIS A 28 4.18 -0.26 -7.80
N PHE A 29 4.18 -1.46 -7.24
CA PHE A 29 4.88 -1.74 -5.98
C PHE A 29 6.40 -1.49 -6.04
N VAL A 30 7.04 -1.84 -7.16
CA VAL A 30 8.49 -1.66 -7.33
C VAL A 30 8.79 -0.23 -7.78
N ASP A 31 8.31 0.13 -8.97
CA ASP A 31 8.55 1.44 -9.59
C ASP A 31 8.05 2.66 -8.77
N ASP A 32 6.89 2.58 -8.12
CA ASP A 32 6.28 3.73 -7.42
C ASP A 32 6.46 3.68 -5.89
N LEU A 33 6.45 2.48 -5.28
CA LEU A 33 6.53 2.31 -3.83
C LEU A 33 7.89 1.81 -3.32
N GLY A 34 8.84 1.51 -4.22
CA GLY A 34 10.21 1.16 -3.85
C GLY A 34 10.38 -0.19 -3.15
N ALA A 35 9.48 -1.14 -3.41
CA ALA A 35 9.58 -2.54 -2.96
C ALA A 35 10.75 -3.31 -3.59
#